data_AF-A0A8B7DPC0-F1
#
_entry.id   AF-A0A8B7DPC0-F1
#
_cell.length_a   1.000
_cell.length_b   1.000
_cell.length_c   1.000
_cell.angle_alpha   90.00
_cell.angle_beta   90.00
_cell.angle_gamma   90.00
#
_symmetry.space_group_name_H-M   'P 1'
#
loop_
_entity.id
_entity.type
_entity.pdbx_description
1 polymer ?
#
loop_
_entity_poly.entity_id
_entity_poly.type
_entity_poly.pdbx_seq_one_letter_code
_entity_poly.pdbx_strand_id
1 'polypeptide(L)'
;MKNEEKYWQQILKRLIALVRVLGEQNLALRGTNETLYSANNGNFLKLVQYLAIFDPLMNEHLRKISNKELHTHYLGKDIQNELIQLLGNAIKKEIIQTANAMKYFSIVLDGTPDCSHVEQMTIIIRFVKVDSLKKEFSIKEHFLGFVPLKKTTGAYMAETIIQQLEEIVRVTY
;
A
#
# COMPACT_ATOMS: atom_id res chain seq x y z
N MET A 1 -8.34 25.45 -15.22
CA MET A 1 -9.02 24.25 -14.69
C MET A 1 -8.66 22.97 -15.45
N LYS A 2 -9.20 22.66 -16.64
CA LYS A 2 -8.94 21.35 -17.31
C LYS A 2 -7.47 20.98 -17.54
N ASN A 3 -6.62 21.95 -17.89
CA ASN A 3 -5.18 21.69 -18.12
C ASN A 3 -4.40 21.44 -16.81
N GLU A 4 -4.82 22.07 -15.71
CA GLU A 4 -4.17 21.93 -14.40
C GLU A 4 -4.55 20.61 -13.73
N GLU A 5 -5.83 20.23 -13.81
CA GLU A 5 -6.30 18.92 -13.36
C GLU A 5 -5.54 17.79 -14.08
N LYS A 6 -5.45 17.88 -15.41
CA LYS A 6 -4.69 16.92 -16.22
C LYS A 6 -3.21 16.87 -15.83
N TYR A 7 -2.61 18.01 -15.50
CA TYR A 7 -1.24 18.07 -15.02
C TYR A 7 -1.07 17.25 -13.72
N TRP A 8 -1.92 17.51 -12.71
CA TRP A 8 -1.83 16.81 -11.43
C TRP A 8 -2.16 15.32 -11.52
N GLN A 9 -3.14 14.93 -12.34
CA GLN A 9 -3.42 13.51 -12.64
C GLN A 9 -2.18 12.80 -13.21
N GLN A 10 -1.45 13.47 -14.10
CA GLN A 10 -0.24 12.92 -14.71
C GLN A 10 0.92 12.82 -13.71
N ILE A 11 1.07 13.80 -12.80
CA ILE A 11 2.06 13.74 -11.71
C ILE A 11 1.72 12.59 -10.77
N LEU A 12 0.50 12.54 -10.22
CA LEU A 12 0.07 11.51 -9.27
C LEU A 12 0.19 10.10 -9.84
N LYS A 13 -0.16 9.90 -11.13
CA LYS A 13 0.01 8.61 -11.82
C LYS A 13 1.45 8.08 -11.72
N ARG A 14 2.43 8.97 -11.86
CA ARG A 14 3.86 8.62 -11.78
C ARG A 14 4.27 8.33 -10.34
N LEU A 15 3.86 9.18 -9.39
CA LEU A 15 4.17 8.98 -7.97
C LEU A 15 3.60 7.65 -7.46
N ILE A 16 2.36 7.31 -7.83
CA ILE A 16 1.74 6.02 -7.50
C ILE A 16 2.54 4.86 -8.10
N ALA A 17 3.00 4.97 -9.35
CA ALA A 17 3.83 3.93 -9.97
C ALA A 17 5.16 3.73 -9.23
N LEU A 18 5.78 4.81 -8.74
CA LEU A 18 7.01 4.73 -7.94
C LEU A 18 6.77 4.07 -6.58
N VAL A 19 5.70 4.45 -5.86
CA VAL A 19 5.31 3.80 -4.60
C VAL A 19 5.06 2.31 -4.82
N ARG A 20 4.38 1.95 -5.90
CA ARG A 20 4.11 0.56 -6.27
C ARG A 20 5.40 -0.23 -6.46
N VAL A 21 6.35 0.25 -7.27
CA VAL A 21 7.63 -0.46 -7.50
C VAL A 21 8.43 -0.59 -6.21
N LEU A 22 8.48 0.46 -5.38
CA LEU A 22 9.16 0.40 -4.08
C LEU A 22 8.53 -0.65 -3.15
N GLY A 23 7.19 -0.73 -3.14
CA GLY A 23 6.46 -1.76 -2.39
C GLY A 23 6.71 -3.17 -2.92
N GLU A 24 6.65 -3.38 -4.24
CA GLU A 24 6.90 -4.69 -4.87
C GLU A 24 8.32 -5.22 -4.62
N GLN A 25 9.30 -4.32 -4.52
CA GLN A 25 10.70 -4.67 -4.27
C GLN A 25 11.07 -4.66 -2.77
N ASN A 26 10.12 -4.40 -1.88
CA ASN A 26 10.34 -4.24 -0.44
C ASN A 26 11.44 -3.20 -0.11
N LEU A 27 11.48 -2.10 -0.86
CA LEU A 27 12.44 -1.02 -0.69
C LEU A 27 11.85 0.07 0.20
N ALA A 28 12.63 0.54 1.18
CA ALA A 28 12.26 1.68 2.00
C ALA A 28 12.03 2.93 1.12
N LEU A 29 10.91 3.62 1.29
CA LEU A 29 10.63 4.87 0.54
C LEU A 29 11.50 6.03 1.03
N ARG A 30 11.71 6.10 2.35
CA ARG A 30 12.31 7.24 3.04
C ARG A 30 13.78 7.00 3.35
N GLY A 31 14.51 8.11 3.47
CA GLY A 31 15.86 8.17 4.01
C GLY A 31 15.89 9.05 5.26
N THR A 32 17.08 9.48 5.65
CA THR A 32 17.27 10.39 6.79
C THR A 32 17.03 11.86 6.43
N ASN A 33 16.84 12.17 5.14
CA ASN A 33 16.54 13.50 4.65
C ASN A 33 15.31 13.45 3.73
N GLU A 34 14.49 14.50 3.74
CA GLU A 34 13.30 14.64 2.88
C GLU A 34 13.47 15.73 1.82
N THR A 35 14.68 16.27 1.69
CA THR A 35 15.01 17.36 0.76
C THR A 35 15.49 16.79 -0.57
N LEU A 36 14.87 17.24 -1.66
CA LEU A 36 15.34 16.93 -3.02
C LEU A 36 16.83 17.26 -3.18
N TYR A 37 17.55 16.33 -3.80
CA TYR A 37 18.95 16.41 -4.23
C TYR A 37 19.96 16.39 -3.08
N SER A 38 19.51 16.06 -1.87
CA SER A 38 20.41 15.71 -0.77
C SER A 38 20.84 14.25 -0.86
N ALA A 39 22.06 13.93 -0.40
CA ALA A 39 22.67 12.59 -0.54
C ALA A 39 21.81 11.44 0.03
N ASN A 40 20.98 11.74 1.04
CA ASN A 40 20.18 10.77 1.81
C ASN A 40 18.67 10.99 1.70
N ASN A 41 18.18 11.53 0.58
CA ASN A 41 16.77 11.90 0.38
C ASN A 41 15.76 10.74 0.24
N GLY A 42 16.14 9.50 0.54
CA GLY A 42 15.30 8.31 0.43
C GLY A 42 15.07 7.83 -1.01
N ASN A 43 14.69 6.55 -1.16
CA ASN A 43 14.54 5.94 -2.48
C ASN A 43 13.41 6.57 -3.29
N PHE A 44 12.32 7.02 -2.64
CA PHE A 44 11.22 7.68 -3.33
C PHE A 44 11.67 8.94 -4.05
N LEU A 45 12.36 9.86 -3.35
CA LEU A 45 12.83 11.09 -3.98
C LEU A 45 13.94 10.82 -5.01
N LYS A 46 14.83 9.83 -4.76
CA LYS A 46 15.82 9.40 -5.75
C LYS A 46 15.17 8.91 -7.05
N LEU A 47 14.12 8.10 -6.95
CA LEU A 47 13.40 7.62 -8.14
C LEU A 47 12.61 8.73 -8.84
N VAL A 48 12.02 9.68 -8.09
CA VAL A 48 11.39 10.87 -8.68
C VAL A 48 12.39 11.67 -9.51
N GLN A 49 13.61 11.87 -8.98
CA GLN A 49 14.69 12.57 -9.67
C GLN A 49 15.19 11.80 -10.88
N TYR A 50 15.35 10.49 -10.75
CA TYR A 50 15.74 9.62 -11.85
C TYR A 50 14.70 9.64 -12.98
N LEU A 51 13.41 9.58 -12.64
CA LEU A 51 12.33 9.66 -13.61
C LEU A 51 12.34 11.00 -14.35
N ALA A 52 12.64 12.10 -13.66
CA ALA A 52 12.74 13.44 -14.24
C ALA A 52 13.89 13.63 -15.24
N ILE A 53 14.83 12.68 -15.35
CA ILE A 53 15.85 12.67 -16.41
C ILE A 53 15.21 12.35 -17.77
N PHE A 54 14.20 11.49 -17.77
CA PHE A 54 13.59 10.95 -19.00
C PHE A 54 12.17 11.44 -19.25
N ASP A 55 11.50 11.96 -18.22
CA ASP A 55 10.13 12.45 -18.29
C ASP A 55 10.08 13.99 -18.23
N PRO A 56 9.77 14.69 -19.35
CA PRO A 56 9.75 16.15 -19.40
C PRO A 56 8.75 16.79 -18.43
N LEU A 57 7.62 16.12 -18.16
CA LEU A 57 6.62 16.63 -17.23
C LEU A 57 7.14 16.60 -15.78
N MET A 58 7.82 15.51 -15.40
CA MET A 58 8.48 15.42 -14.09
C MET A 58 9.67 16.37 -13.97
N ASN A 59 10.44 16.54 -15.06
CA ASN A 59 11.52 17.51 -15.10
C ASN A 59 11.02 18.92 -14.79
N GLU A 60 9.98 19.35 -15.50
CA GLU A 60 9.36 20.65 -15.29
C GLU A 60 8.74 20.77 -13.89
N HIS A 61 8.15 19.69 -13.37
CA HIS A 61 7.64 19.65 -12.00
C HIS A 61 8.75 19.93 -10.96
N LEU A 62 9.90 19.26 -11.08
CA LEU A 62 11.03 19.48 -10.16
C LEU A 62 11.68 20.85 -10.33
N ARG A 63 11.70 21.40 -11.55
CA ARG A 63 12.15 22.79 -11.80
C ARG A 63 11.28 23.78 -11.02
N LYS A 64 9.96 23.64 -11.13
CA LYS A 64 9.00 24.52 -10.42
C LYS A 64 9.15 24.44 -8.90
N ILE A 65 9.41 23.25 -8.35
CA ILE A 65 9.69 23.09 -6.91
C ILE A 65 10.97 23.83 -6.52
N SER A 66 12.06 23.61 -7.28
CA SER A 66 13.36 24.25 -7.02
C SER A 66 13.29 25.78 -7.07
N ASN A 67 12.48 26.31 -8.00
CA ASN A 67 12.24 27.75 -8.14
C ASN A 67 11.20 28.32 -7.16
N LYS A 68 10.64 27.49 -6.26
CA LYS A 68 9.56 27.88 -5.34
C LYS A 68 8.30 28.40 -6.04
N GLU A 69 8.06 27.96 -7.28
CA GLU A 69 6.86 28.27 -8.07
C GLU A 69 5.67 27.38 -7.65
N LEU A 70 5.91 26.32 -6.88
CA LEU A 70 4.89 25.40 -6.36
C LEU A 70 4.95 25.34 -4.83
N HIS A 71 3.83 25.66 -4.19
CA HIS A 71 3.64 25.45 -2.75
C HIS A 71 3.26 23.98 -2.42
N THR A 72 2.49 23.35 -3.29
CA THR A 72 2.08 21.95 -3.16
C THR A 72 2.72 21.13 -4.26
N HIS A 73 3.44 20.06 -3.90
CA HIS A 73 4.19 19.24 -4.86
C HIS A 73 4.05 17.73 -4.65
N TYR A 74 3.29 17.26 -3.66
CA TYR A 74 2.98 15.84 -3.46
C TYR A 74 4.18 14.89 -3.23
N LEU A 75 5.37 15.43 -2.90
CA LEU A 75 6.57 14.61 -2.64
C LEU A 75 6.83 14.38 -1.14
N GLY A 76 6.12 15.10 -0.27
CA GLY A 76 6.32 15.04 1.18
C GLY A 76 5.92 13.69 1.78
N LYS A 77 6.43 13.42 2.98
CA LYS A 77 6.22 12.16 3.70
C LYS A 77 4.76 11.81 3.92
N ASP A 78 3.91 12.79 4.17
CA ASP A 78 2.49 12.58 4.48
C ASP A 78 1.75 12.11 3.23
N ILE A 79 2.06 12.70 2.08
CA ILE A 79 1.53 12.24 0.80
C ILE A 79 2.06 10.85 0.45
N GLN A 80 3.33 10.54 0.72
CA GLN A 80 3.83 9.18 0.54
C GLN A 80 3.04 8.17 1.39
N ASN A 81 2.74 8.48 2.65
CA ASN A 81 1.89 7.65 3.50
C ASN A 81 0.49 7.48 2.92
N GLU A 82 -0.12 8.57 2.47
CA GLU A 82 -1.46 8.54 1.88
C GLU A 82 -1.50 7.67 0.62
N LEU A 83 -0.52 7.81 -0.27
CA LEU A 83 -0.40 6.97 -1.47
C LEU A 83 -0.22 5.48 -1.11
N ILE A 84 0.59 5.16 -0.09
CA ILE A 84 0.74 3.79 0.42
C ILE A 84 -0.61 3.27 0.93
N GLN A 85 -1.32 4.05 1.74
CA GLN A 85 -2.61 3.67 2.30
C GLN A 85 -3.66 3.44 1.21
N LEU A 86 -3.76 4.34 0.23
CA LEU A 86 -4.68 4.21 -0.90
C LEU A 86 -4.39 2.95 -1.73
N LEU A 87 -3.13 2.68 -2.04
CA LEU A 87 -2.72 1.46 -2.75
C LEU A 87 -3.03 0.21 -1.93
N GLY A 88 -2.66 0.20 -0.65
CA GLY A 88 -2.93 -0.91 0.26
C GLY A 88 -4.42 -1.20 0.38
N ASN A 89 -5.25 -0.17 0.52
CA ASN A 89 -6.70 -0.31 0.59
C ASN A 89 -7.31 -0.81 -0.72
N ALA A 90 -6.84 -0.32 -1.88
CA ALA A 90 -7.30 -0.80 -3.18
C ALA A 90 -6.98 -2.30 -3.38
N ILE A 91 -5.77 -2.72 -3.00
CA ILE A 91 -5.36 -4.14 -3.06
C ILE A 91 -6.21 -4.99 -2.13
N LYS A 92 -6.40 -4.57 -0.86
CA LYS A 92 -7.24 -5.29 0.10
C LYS A 92 -8.68 -5.41 -0.40
N LYS A 93 -9.24 -4.33 -0.95
CA LYS A 93 -10.59 -4.31 -1.50
C LYS A 93 -10.77 -5.37 -2.60
N GLU A 94 -9.83 -5.44 -3.54
CA GLU A 94 -9.85 -6.44 -4.62
C GLU A 94 -9.75 -7.88 -4.08
N ILE A 95 -8.87 -8.12 -3.10
CA ILE A 95 -8.72 -9.42 -2.45
C ILE A 95 -10.04 -9.86 -1.79
N ILE A 96 -10.68 -8.97 -1.03
CA ILE A 96 -11.92 -9.28 -0.31
C ILE A 96 -13.08 -9.47 -1.28
N GLN A 97 -13.22 -8.63 -2.30
CA GLN A 97 -14.23 -8.82 -3.34
C GLN A 97 -14.06 -10.17 -4.06
N THR A 98 -12.83 -10.53 -4.39
CA THR A 98 -12.53 -11.83 -5.00
C THR A 98 -12.88 -12.98 -4.06
N ALA A 99 -12.47 -12.90 -2.79
CA ALA A 99 -12.74 -13.94 -1.80
C ALA A 99 -14.24 -14.14 -1.56
N ASN A 100 -15.02 -13.05 -1.45
CA ASN A 100 -16.47 -13.08 -1.27
C ASN A 100 -17.21 -13.70 -2.47
N ALA A 101 -16.64 -13.63 -3.67
CA ALA A 101 -17.19 -14.29 -4.85
C ALA A 101 -16.87 -15.80 -4.90
N MET A 102 -15.94 -16.29 -4.06
CA MET A 102 -15.54 -17.69 -4.04
C MET A 102 -16.39 -18.50 -3.04
N LYS A 103 -16.64 -19.77 -3.39
CA LYS A 103 -17.46 -20.67 -2.56
C LYS A 103 -16.76 -21.09 -1.27
N TYR A 104 -15.43 -21.24 -1.30
CA TYR A 104 -14.65 -21.77 -0.19
C TYR A 104 -13.50 -20.83 0.14
N PHE A 105 -13.46 -20.40 1.40
CA PHE A 105 -12.35 -19.66 1.98
C PHE A 105 -12.06 -20.13 3.41
N SER A 106 -10.87 -19.83 3.90
CA SER A 106 -10.47 -19.97 5.29
C SER A 106 -9.64 -18.75 5.72
N ILE A 107 -9.61 -18.51 7.02
CA ILE A 107 -8.71 -17.53 7.64
C ILE A 107 -7.58 -18.30 8.32
N VAL A 108 -6.35 -17.92 8.02
CA VAL A 108 -5.15 -18.45 8.65
C VAL A 108 -4.58 -17.36 9.54
N LEU A 109 -4.29 -17.73 10.79
CA LEU A 109 -3.80 -16.83 11.82
C LEU A 109 -2.45 -17.35 12.29
N ASP A 110 -1.45 -16.48 12.33
CA ASP A 110 -0.11 -16.81 12.82
C ASP A 110 0.36 -15.76 13.82
N GLY A 111 0.62 -16.18 15.05
CA GLY A 111 1.02 -15.32 16.16
C GLY A 111 2.52 -15.37 16.37
N THR A 112 3.20 -14.23 16.24
CA THR A 112 4.63 -14.11 16.53
C THR A 112 4.89 -12.89 17.42
N PRO A 113 5.75 -13.00 18.44
CA PRO A 113 6.15 -11.84 19.23
C PRO A 113 7.00 -10.90 18.37
N ASP A 114 6.71 -9.60 18.39
CA ASP A 114 7.50 -8.59 17.70
C ASP A 114 8.75 -8.17 18.50
N CYS A 115 9.55 -7.27 17.92
CA CYS A 115 10.78 -6.76 18.53
C CYS A 115 10.57 -5.98 19.84
N SER A 116 9.32 -5.63 20.17
CA SER A 116 8.91 -4.97 21.40
C SER A 116 8.21 -5.91 22.39
N HIS A 117 8.27 -7.23 22.14
CA HIS A 117 7.60 -8.28 22.92
C HIS A 117 6.07 -8.19 22.94
N VAL A 118 5.46 -7.53 21.94
CA VAL A 118 4.00 -7.56 21.75
C VAL A 118 3.68 -8.72 20.81
N GLU A 119 2.72 -9.56 21.17
CA GLU A 119 2.22 -10.58 20.23
C GLU A 119 1.52 -9.89 19.05
N GLN A 120 2.03 -10.13 17.85
CA GLN A 120 1.40 -9.71 16.61
C GLN A 120 0.79 -10.93 15.93
N MET A 121 -0.48 -10.84 15.60
CA MET A 121 -1.18 -11.88 14.85
C MET A 121 -1.31 -11.46 13.40
N THR A 122 -0.75 -12.26 12.51
CA THR A 122 -0.89 -12.14 11.06
C THR A 122 -2.25 -12.69 10.65
N ILE A 123 -3.02 -11.95 9.86
CA ILE A 123 -4.26 -12.42 9.25
C ILE A 123 -4.01 -12.68 7.75
N ILE A 124 -4.26 -13.91 7.34
CA ILE A 124 -4.20 -14.36 5.94
C ILE A 124 -5.56 -14.91 5.55
N ILE A 125 -6.07 -14.51 4.39
CA ILE A 125 -7.22 -15.14 3.75
C ILE A 125 -6.75 -16.11 2.68
N ARG A 126 -7.29 -17.34 2.72
CA ARG A 126 -7.00 -18.40 1.75
C ARG A 126 -8.30 -18.79 1.06
N PHE A 127 -8.34 -18.80 -0.26
CA PHE A 127 -9.54 -19.18 -1.02
C PHE A 127 -9.22 -20.00 -2.27
N VAL A 128 -10.20 -20.77 -2.72
CA VAL A 128 -10.10 -21.57 -3.95
C VAL A 128 -10.65 -20.77 -5.12
N LYS A 129 -9.78 -20.31 -6.01
CA LYS A 129 -10.15 -19.65 -7.26
C LYS A 129 -10.38 -20.68 -8.35
N VAL A 130 -11.61 -20.78 -8.84
CA VAL A 130 -12.00 -21.69 -9.92
C VAL A 130 -12.05 -20.94 -11.24
N ASP A 131 -11.35 -21.45 -12.26
CA ASP A 131 -11.50 -21.02 -13.65
C ASP A 131 -12.43 -22.02 -14.35
N SER A 132 -13.72 -21.65 -14.44
CA SER A 132 -14.75 -22.50 -15.05
C SER A 132 -14.51 -22.77 -16.53
N LEU A 133 -13.82 -21.87 -17.25
CA LEU A 133 -13.54 -22.05 -18.67
C LEU A 133 -12.44 -23.09 -18.88
N LYS A 134 -11.40 -23.05 -18.04
CA LYS A 134 -10.28 -23.99 -18.09
C LYS A 134 -10.53 -25.28 -17.32
N LYS A 135 -11.59 -25.35 -16.50
CA LYS A 135 -11.85 -26.42 -15.52
C LYS A 135 -10.68 -26.63 -14.56
N GLU A 136 -10.01 -25.55 -14.20
CA GLU A 136 -8.87 -25.55 -13.30
C GLU A 136 -9.22 -24.83 -12.00
N PHE A 137 -8.51 -25.15 -10.93
CA PHE A 137 -8.56 -24.37 -9.71
C PHE A 137 -7.16 -24.01 -9.24
N SER A 138 -7.06 -22.90 -8.52
CA SER A 138 -5.85 -22.47 -7.86
C SER A 138 -6.17 -22.03 -6.45
N ILE A 139 -5.26 -22.32 -5.51
CA ILE A 139 -5.34 -21.79 -4.16
C ILE A 139 -4.67 -20.42 -4.17
N LYS A 140 -5.35 -19.43 -3.60
CA LYS A 140 -4.83 -18.08 -3.41
C LYS A 140 -4.74 -17.79 -1.93
N GLU A 141 -3.60 -17.25 -1.50
CA GLU A 141 -3.33 -16.82 -0.13
C GLU A 141 -2.94 -15.36 -0.17
N HIS A 142 -3.59 -14.55 0.65
CA HIS A 142 -3.38 -13.12 0.68
C HIS A 142 -3.31 -12.60 2.12
N PHE A 143 -2.27 -11.82 2.39
CA PHE A 143 -2.11 -11.10 3.64
C PHE A 143 -3.12 -9.95 3.75
N LEU A 144 -3.81 -9.86 4.88
CA LEU A 144 -4.79 -8.80 5.16
C LEU A 144 -4.27 -7.77 6.16
N GLY A 145 -3.37 -8.15 7.07
CA GLY A 145 -2.84 -7.24 8.07
C GLY A 145 -2.22 -7.96 9.27
N PHE A 146 -1.56 -7.17 10.11
CA PHE A 146 -1.16 -7.55 11.45
C PHE A 146 -2.15 -6.97 12.45
N VAL A 147 -2.38 -7.71 13.53
CA VAL A 147 -3.27 -7.32 14.61
C VAL A 147 -2.52 -7.49 15.93
N PRO A 148 -2.29 -6.41 16.69
CA PRO A 148 -1.63 -6.51 17.97
C PRO A 148 -2.57 -7.18 18.99
N LEU A 149 -2.07 -8.24 19.63
CA LEU A 149 -2.76 -8.93 20.71
C LEU A 149 -2.29 -8.39 22.05
N LYS A 150 -3.21 -7.76 22.80
CA LYS A 150 -2.96 -7.32 24.18
C LYS A 150 -3.03 -8.48 25.17
N LYS A 151 -3.74 -9.55 24.80
CA LYS A 151 -3.95 -10.75 25.60
C LYS A 151 -3.99 -11.95 24.68
N THR A 152 -3.56 -13.08 25.21
CA THR A 152 -3.37 -14.34 24.47
C THR A 152 -4.42 -15.38 24.88
N THR A 153 -5.51 -14.94 25.50
CA THR A 153 -6.62 -15.82 25.85
C THR A 153 -7.45 -16.11 24.60
N GLY A 154 -7.95 -17.35 24.47
CA GLY A 154 -8.75 -17.74 23.30
C GLY A 154 -9.97 -16.85 23.06
N ALA A 155 -10.63 -16.41 24.14
CA ALA A 155 -11.77 -15.49 24.05
C ALA A 155 -11.38 -14.10 23.49
N TYR A 156 -10.27 -13.52 23.95
CA TYR A 156 -9.81 -12.22 23.47
C TYR A 156 -9.37 -12.29 22.01
N MET A 157 -8.65 -13.36 21.63
CA MET A 157 -8.28 -13.57 20.23
C MET A 157 -9.52 -13.67 19.34
N ALA A 158 -10.51 -14.49 19.71
CA ALA A 158 -11.74 -14.66 18.94
C ALA A 158 -12.48 -13.33 18.73
N GLU A 159 -12.66 -12.53 19.78
CA GLU A 159 -13.28 -11.21 19.70
C GLU A 159 -12.50 -10.27 18.79
N THR A 160 -11.17 -10.23 18.96
CA THR A 160 -10.26 -9.41 18.16
C THR A 160 -10.34 -9.78 16.68
N ILE A 161 -10.36 -11.07 16.35
CA ILE A 161 -10.48 -11.55 14.97
C ILE A 161 -11.80 -11.11 14.36
N ILE A 162 -12.93 -11.27 15.07
CA ILE A 162 -14.25 -10.89 14.58
C ILE A 162 -14.29 -9.38 14.29
N GLN A 163 -13.81 -8.55 15.22
CA GLN A 163 -13.76 -7.09 15.03
C GLN A 163 -12.93 -6.71 13.79
N GLN A 164 -11.78 -7.34 13.60
CA GLN A 164 -10.92 -7.07 12.44
C GLN A 164 -11.57 -7.51 11.12
N LEU A 165 -12.23 -8.67 11.11
CA LEU A 165 -12.96 -9.13 9.93
C LEU A 165 -14.14 -8.19 9.60
N GLU A 166 -14.87 -7.68 10.59
CA GLU A 166 -15.93 -6.70 10.39
C GLU A 166 -15.40 -5.38 9.79
N GLU A 167 -14.29 -4.87 10.29
CA GLU A 167 -13.63 -3.67 9.74
C GLU A 167 -13.22 -3.89 8.27
N ILE A 168 -12.60 -5.03 7.98
CA ILE A 168 -12.16 -5.39 6.62
C ILE A 168 -13.35 -5.46 5.65
N VAL A 169 -14.50 -5.99 6.10
CA VAL A 169 -15.73 -6.05 5.30
C VAL A 169 -16.32 -4.64 5.11
N ARG A 170 -16.36 -3.80 6.14
CA ARG A 170 -16.93 -2.43 6.06
C ARG A 170 -16.16 -1.49 5.13
N VAL A 171 -14.84 -1.61 5.04
CA VAL A 171 -14.00 -0.78 4.13
C VAL A 171 -14.27 -1.10 2.64
N THR A 172 -15.01 -2.17 2.35
CA THR A 172 -15.28 -2.64 0.99
C THR A 172 -16.59 -2.09 0.39
N TYR A 173 -17.49 -1.52 1.21
CA TYR A 173 -18.79 -0.95 0.82
C TYR A 173 -18.78 0.58 0.71
#